data_AF-A0A9X2MGT0-F1
#
_entry.id   AF-A0A9X2MGT0-F1
#
_cell.length_a   1.000
_cell.length_b   1.000
_cell.length_c   1.000
_cell.angle_alpha   90.00
_cell.angle_beta   90.00
_cell.angle_gamma   90.00
#
_symmetry.space_group_name_H-M   'P 1'
#
loop_
_entity.id
_entity.type
_entity.pdbx_description
1 polymer ?
#
loop_
_entity_poly.entity_id
_entity_poly.type
_entity_poly.pdbx_seq_one_letter_code
_entity_poly.pdbx_strand_id
1 'polypeptide(L)'
;MISHPKDLSDELIYAMRDCNKVCKHLHLPVQSGSDKTLKNMNRKYTKEKYLRLVEKIKNKILGIALTIDMIVGFSGETEKDFKETLDLVKKVKYDSTYTFLYSMVY
;
A
#
# COMPACT_ATOMS: atom_id res chain seq x y z
N MET A 1 14.23 -5.06 -4.69
CA MET A 1 12.96 -5.61 -5.22
C MET A 1 11.88 -5.25 -4.22
N ILE A 2 10.90 -4.42 -4.61
CA ILE A 2 9.84 -3.96 -3.70
C ILE A 2 8.69 -4.96 -3.76
N SER A 3 8.15 -5.34 -2.59
CA SER A 3 7.00 -6.23 -2.46
C SER A 3 5.77 -5.60 -3.12
N HIS A 4 5.44 -5.99 -4.35
CA HIS A 4 4.21 -5.51 -4.98
C HIS A 4 3.01 -6.18 -4.28
N PRO A 5 1.91 -5.46 -3.97
CA PRO A 5 0.80 -6.02 -3.18
C PRO A 5 0.15 -7.28 -3.74
N LYS A 6 0.29 -7.52 -5.05
CA LYS A 6 -0.24 -8.74 -5.70
C LYS A 6 0.59 -9.99 -5.46
N ASP A 7 1.85 -9.82 -5.08
CA ASP A 7 2.83 -10.90 -5.00
C ASP A 7 3.01 -11.40 -3.55
N LEU A 8 2.17 -10.91 -2.63
CA LEU A 8 2.19 -11.33 -1.24
C LEU A 8 1.30 -12.57 -1.05
N SER A 9 1.92 -13.75 -1.04
CA SER A 9 1.26 -15.02 -0.76
C SER A 9 1.07 -15.29 0.73
N ASP A 10 0.18 -16.22 1.06
CA ASP A 10 -0.05 -16.64 2.45
C ASP A 10 1.19 -17.28 3.06
N GLU A 11 1.92 -18.05 2.26
CA GLU A 11 3.20 -18.65 2.66
C GLU A 11 4.22 -17.60 3.07
N LEU A 12 4.30 -16.48 2.33
CA LEU A 12 5.20 -15.39 2.69
C LEU A 12 4.78 -14.72 4.00
N ILE A 13 3.48 -14.50 4.20
CA ILE A 13 2.95 -13.96 5.47
C ILE A 13 3.31 -14.89 6.63
N TYR A 14 3.14 -16.20 6.48
CA TYR A 14 3.48 -17.16 7.52
C TYR A 14 4.99 -17.25 7.76
N ALA A 15 5.81 -17.23 6.71
CA ALA A 15 7.26 -17.19 6.83
C ALA A 15 7.73 -15.93 7.59
N MET A 16 7.18 -14.75 7.28
CA MET A 16 7.47 -13.51 8.00
C MET A 16 7.00 -13.55 9.46
N ARG A 17 5.89 -14.25 9.76
CA ARG A 17 5.39 -14.41 11.12
C ARG A 17 6.29 -15.31 11.96
N ASP A 18 6.70 -16.45 11.41
CA ASP A 18 7.29 -17.56 12.14
C ASP A 18 8.83 -17.51 12.19
N CYS A 19 9.47 -16.83 11.23
CA CYS A 19 10.92 -16.68 11.20
C CYS A 19 11.38 -15.51 12.09
N ASN A 20 11.92 -15.82 13.26
CA ASN A 20 12.44 -14.81 14.20
C ASN A 20 13.62 -13.97 13.66
N LYS A 21 14.32 -14.45 12.62
CA LYS A 21 15.41 -13.72 11.95
C LYS A 21 14.90 -12.67 10.96
N VAL A 22 13.62 -12.73 10.57
CA VAL A 22 13.02 -11.78 9.64
C VAL A 22 12.40 -10.62 10.43
N CYS A 23 12.76 -9.40 10.03
CA CYS A 23 12.16 -8.20 10.60
C CYS A 23 10.68 -8.12 10.23
N LYS A 24 9.82 -7.79 11.20
CA LYS A 24 8.39 -7.55 11.00
C LYS A 24 8.14 -6.15 10.43
N HIS A 25 8.77 -5.86 9.30
CA HIS A 25 8.59 -4.63 8.56
C HIS A 25 8.28 -4.99 7.10
N LEU A 26 7.18 -4.47 6.58
CA LEU A 26 6.75 -4.71 5.22
C LEU A 26 6.48 -3.39 4.51
N HIS A 27 7.19 -3.18 3.41
CA HIS A 27 6.92 -2.08 2.50
C HIS A 27 5.92 -2.53 1.42
N LEU A 28 4.72 -1.94 1.40
CA LEU A 28 3.58 -2.41 0.61
C LEU A 28 2.95 -1.26 -0.22
N PRO A 29 3.53 -0.90 -1.36
CA PRO A 29 3.15 0.30 -2.12
C PRO A 29 1.75 0.19 -2.69
N VAL A 30 0.89 1.13 -2.31
CA VAL A 30 -0.45 1.29 -2.91
C VAL A 30 -0.45 2.35 -4.00
N GLN A 31 0.39 3.39 -3.87
CA GLN A 31 0.54 4.55 -4.75
C GLN A 31 -0.61 5.56 -4.70
N SER A 32 -1.87 5.13 -4.59
CA SER A 32 -3.03 6.02 -4.40
C SER A 32 -4.16 5.27 -3.68
N GLY A 33 -5.04 5.99 -2.98
CA GLY A 33 -6.26 5.41 -2.42
C GLY A 33 -7.47 5.43 -3.36
N SER A 34 -7.40 6.07 -4.53
CA SER A 34 -8.51 6.10 -5.50
C SER A 34 -8.38 4.97 -6.52
N ASP A 35 -9.43 4.14 -6.65
CA ASP A 35 -9.48 3.09 -7.68
C ASP A 35 -9.38 3.66 -9.12
N LYS A 36 -9.90 4.86 -9.34
CA LYS A 36 -9.78 5.56 -10.63
C LYS A 36 -8.32 5.91 -10.90
N THR A 37 -7.64 6.53 -9.93
CA THR A 37 -6.20 6.86 -10.05
C THR A 37 -5.35 5.61 -10.19
N LEU A 38 -5.60 4.57 -9.38
CA LEU A 38 -4.94 3.27 -9.46
C LEU A 38 -5.08 2.64 -10.85
N LYS A 39 -6.27 2.67 -11.43
CA LYS A 39 -6.53 2.19 -12.80
C LYS A 39 -5.74 2.99 -13.84
N ASN A 40 -5.69 4.32 -13.71
CA ASN A 40 -4.91 5.18 -14.60
C ASN A 40 -3.40 4.97 -14.45
N MET A 41 -2.93 4.56 -13.26
CA MET A 41 -1.56 4.11 -12.99
C MET A 41 -1.30 2.65 -13.45
N ASN A 42 -2.23 2.02 -14.17
CA ASN A 42 -2.17 0.62 -14.62
C ASN A 42 -2.03 -0.42 -13.48
N ARG A 43 -2.53 -0.09 -12.28
CA ARG A 43 -2.62 -1.04 -11.16
C ARG A 43 -3.85 -1.92 -11.36
N LYS A 44 -3.65 -3.25 -11.32
CA LYS A 44 -4.74 -4.24 -11.43
C LYS A 44 -5.26 -4.72 -10.06
N TYR A 45 -5.34 -3.83 -9.07
CA TYR A 45 -5.94 -4.06 -7.75
C TYR A 45 -6.77 -2.84 -7.34
N THR A 46 -7.66 -3.02 -6.37
CA THR A 46 -8.52 -1.97 -5.82
C THR A 46 -8.13 -1.63 -4.38
N LYS A 47 -8.55 -0.46 -3.91
CA LYS A 47 -8.47 -0.01 -2.51
C LYS A 47 -9.01 -1.08 -1.55
N GLU A 48 -10.15 -1.67 -1.88
CA GLU A 48 -10.77 -2.71 -1.07
C GLU A 48 -9.90 -3.98 -0.97
N LYS A 49 -9.37 -4.47 -2.10
CA LYS A 49 -8.47 -5.63 -2.11
C LYS A 49 -7.20 -5.35 -1.29
N TYR A 50 -6.67 -4.14 -1.41
CA TYR A 50 -5.51 -3.71 -0.63
C TYR A 50 -5.82 -3.67 0.88
N LEU A 51 -6.95 -3.09 1.28
CA LEU A 51 -7.37 -3.04 2.68
C LEU A 51 -7.53 -4.44 3.29
N ARG A 52 -8.14 -5.38 2.56
CA ARG A 52 -8.26 -6.79 2.99
C ARG A 52 -6.90 -7.45 3.18
N LEU A 53 -5.94 -7.15 2.30
CA LEU A 53 -4.58 -7.65 2.43
C LEU A 53 -3.88 -7.07 3.66
N VAL A 54 -3.98 -5.76 3.88
CA VAL A 54 -3.43 -5.10 5.07
C VAL A 54 -4.02 -5.67 6.36
N GLU A 55 -5.34 -5.84 6.42
CA GLU A 55 -6.02 -6.43 7.57
C GLU A 55 -5.52 -7.84 7.84
N LYS A 56 -5.43 -8.68 6.80
CA LYS A 56 -4.88 -10.03 6.90
C LYS A 56 -3.46 -10.02 7.47
N ILE A 57 -2.59 -9.14 6.97
CA ILE A 57 -1.20 -9.03 7.43
C ILE A 57 -1.14 -8.62 8.90
N LYS A 58 -1.85 -7.55 9.28
CA LYS A 58 -1.88 -7.06 10.68
C LYS A 58 -2.43 -8.10 11.66
N ASN A 59 -3.43 -8.88 11.24
CA ASN A 59 -4.01 -9.95 12.05
C ASN A 59 -3.07 -11.17 12.20
N LYS A 60 -2.24 -11.46 11.18
CA LYS A 60 -1.34 -12.63 11.21
C LYS A 60 0.02 -12.31 11.81
N ILE A 61 0.54 -11.09 11.63
CA ILE A 61 1.87 -10.68 12.07
C ILE A 61 1.71 -9.56 13.10
N LEU A 62 1.59 -9.96 14.37
CA LEU A 62 1.47 -9.01 15.48
C LEU A 62 2.70 -8.09 15.55
N GLY A 63 2.43 -6.78 15.60
CA GLY A 63 3.46 -5.73 15.69
C GLY A 63 4.17 -5.43 14.36
N ILE A 64 3.60 -5.81 13.22
CA ILE A 64 4.19 -5.50 11.92
C ILE A 64 4.16 -3.99 11.63
N ALA A 65 5.32 -3.44 11.28
CA ALA A 65 5.44 -2.08 10.77
C ALA A 65 5.16 -2.07 9.27
N LEU A 66 4.24 -1.20 8.83
CA LEU A 66 3.90 -1.02 7.42
C LEU A 66 4.40 0.32 6.91
N THR A 67 5.15 0.28 5.81
CA THR A 67 5.55 1.48 5.08
C THR A 67 5.04 1.45 3.65
N ILE A 68 4.81 2.63 3.08
CA ILE A 68 4.22 2.76 1.76
C ILE A 68 4.84 3.90 0.97
N ASP A 69 4.71 3.79 -0.34
CA ASP A 69 4.83 4.91 -1.27
C ASP A 69 3.44 5.40 -1.68
N MET A 70 3.28 6.73 -1.72
CA MET A 70 2.14 7.44 -2.27
C MET A 70 2.60 8.47 -3.30
N ILE A 71 1.83 8.59 -4.37
CA ILE A 71 1.99 9.60 -5.40
C ILE A 71 0.77 10.51 -5.34
N VAL A 72 1.01 11.82 -5.24
CA VAL A 72 -0.03 12.85 -5.27
C VAL A 72 0.18 13.75 -6.48
N GLY A 73 -0.90 14.37 -6.97
CA GLY A 73 -0.88 15.19 -8.18
C GLY A 73 -0.79 14.38 -9.47
N PHE A 74 -1.22 13.12 -9.47
CA PHE A 74 -1.22 12.30 -10.68
C PHE A 74 -2.11 12.92 -11.77
N SER A 75 -1.77 12.70 -13.05
CA SER A 75 -2.54 13.26 -14.17
C SER A 75 -4.02 12.83 -14.09
N GLY A 76 -4.92 13.81 -13.96
CA GLY A 76 -6.35 13.60 -13.81
C GLY A 76 -6.84 13.24 -12.39
N GLU A 77 -5.98 13.33 -11.37
CA GLU A 77 -6.36 13.23 -9.96
C GLU A 77 -7.25 14.42 -9.57
N THR A 78 -8.41 14.12 -8.99
CA THR A 78 -9.33 15.14 -8.48
C THR A 78 -9.22 15.26 -6.96
N GLU A 79 -9.77 16.34 -6.38
CA GLU A 79 -9.88 16.51 -4.93
C GLU A 79 -10.59 15.31 -4.25
N LYS A 80 -11.57 14.70 -4.94
CA LYS A 80 -12.25 13.49 -4.45
C LYS A 80 -11.30 12.29 -4.41
N ASP A 81 -10.49 12.12 -5.46
CA ASP A 81 -9.51 11.05 -5.56
C ASP A 81 -8.42 11.19 -4.46
N PHE A 82 -8.01 12.43 -4.18
CA PHE A 82 -7.09 12.73 -3.09
C PHE A 82 -7.69 12.42 -1.70
N LYS A 83 -8.97 12.76 -1.47
CA LYS A 83 -9.67 12.41 -0.23
C LYS A 83 -9.77 10.90 -0.02
N GLU A 84 -9.94 10.12 -1.07
CA GLU A 84 -9.88 8.64 -0.98
C GLU A 84 -8.51 8.13 -0.53
N THR A 85 -7.43 8.80 -0.95
CA THR A 85 -6.05 8.56 -0.49
C THR A 85 -5.87 8.88 0.98
N LEU A 86 -6.38 10.03 1.45
CA LEU A 86 -6.36 10.39 2.87
C LEU A 86 -7.17 9.42 3.74
N ASP A 87 -8.34 8.99 3.27
CA ASP A 87 -9.15 7.98 3.95
C ASP A 87 -8.40 6.65 4.09
N LEU A 88 -7.66 6.23 3.06
CA LEU A 88 -6.84 5.03 3.13
C LEU A 88 -5.75 5.15 4.21
N VAL A 89 -5.04 6.29 4.27
CA VAL A 89 -4.02 6.55 5.31
C VAL A 89 -4.63 6.48 6.71
N LYS A 90 -5.80 7.10 6.91
CA LYS A 90 -6.52 7.08 8.20
C LYS A 90 -6.95 5.68 8.62
N LYS A 91 -7.41 4.86 7.68
CA LYS A 91 -7.86 3.48 7.94
C LYS A 91 -6.70 2.56 8.26
N VAL A 92 -5.63 2.63 7.46
CA VAL A 92 -4.52 1.70 7.63
C VAL A 92 -3.64 2.08 8.81
N LYS A 93 -3.42 3.38 9.07
CA LYS A 93 -2.46 3.86 10.08
C LYS A 93 -1.08 3.24 9.86
N TYR A 94 -0.43 3.68 8.78
CA TYR A 94 0.93 3.29 8.43
C TYR A 94 1.94 3.84 9.44
N ASP A 95 3.05 3.13 9.60
CA ASP A 95 4.15 3.55 10.48
C ASP A 95 5.01 4.63 9.82
N SER A 96 5.14 4.58 8.50
CA SER A 96 5.73 5.66 7.70
C SER A 96 5.20 5.68 6.28
N THR A 97 5.20 6.85 5.67
CA THR A 97 4.72 7.08 4.30
C THR A 97 5.74 7.93 3.54
N TYR A 98 6.21 7.44 2.40
CA TYR A 98 6.96 8.23 1.43
C TYR A 98 5.98 8.84 0.45
N THR A 99 5.91 10.17 0.39
CA THR A 99 4.98 10.89 -0.49
C THR A 99 5.76 11.63 -1.55
N PHE A 100 5.40 11.40 -2.81
CA PHE A 100 6.06 11.98 -3.97
C PHE A 100 5.05 12.77 -4.80
N LEU A 101 5.49 13.91 -5.33
CA LEU A 101 4.75 14.61 -6.38
C LEU A 101 4.92 13.84 -7.69
N TYR A 102 3.82 13.61 -8.40
CA TYR A 102 3.90 13.05 -9.75
C TYR A 102 4.70 13.99 -10.66
N SER A 103 5.69 13.43 -11.35
CA SER A 103 6.54 14.15 -12.29
C SER A 103 6.64 13.35 -13.59
N MET A 104 6.40 14.01 -14.72
CA MET A 104 6.74 13.47 -16.04
C MET A 104 8.17 13.92 -16.33
N VAL A 105 9.12 13.00 -16.25
CA VAL A 105 10.45 13.26 -16.79
C VAL A 105 10.32 13.25 -18.32
N TYR A 106 10.56 14.40 -18.95
CA TYR A 106 10.70 14.53 -20.40
C TYR A 106 12.09 14.10 -20.84
#